data_AF-A0A8C4UVZ3-F1
#
_entry.id   AF-A0A8C4UVZ3-F1
#
_cell.length_a   1.000
_cell.length_b   1.000
_cell.length_c   1.000
_cell.angle_alpha   90.00
_cell.angle_beta   90.00
_cell.angle_gamma   90.00
#
_symmetry.space_group_name_H-M   'P 1'
#
loop_
_entity.id
_entity.type
_entity.pdbx_description
1 polymer ?
#
loop_
_entity_poly.entity_id
_entity_poly.type
_entity_poly.pdbx_seq_one_letter_code
_entity_poly.pdbx_strand_id
1 'polypeptide(L)'
;MSRGPPSPPSPARGGSPGRQPRSAGSGDLDVLRCPSCLLLLWEPVTVSCGHSFCKPCLGGAVPSRCPLCRERLKLLGVGAARCSVVLGGLLEKCAGRESRLAWLVARVRHRLARGDAREALRMAQRGVELAPDARSLRLCRAEAFTALGQYSQALEDLDAVCRAEPGEHEAFFRKGKVLLEMGQRAEALLAWEHCLKLSPHFHPAWKEMEKILKREDAPQPHMAAANLGDAHQGSADPQVDGGSPALPLSSSQAQGPEGESTDGGGATGSEHSQGTATPSQPGQEPETSAERQSWWLVDNEEETAAAKCTQPCLGELLSISDFECSLCIRMFFEPVTTPCGHTFCKECLERCLDHRPNCPLCKQSLREYLKAGSYSPTVLLQDIMLATFPAQLAERQELHRAEMAELSNLTKNIPIFVCTMSFPGIACPLHVFEPRYRLMIRRCQETGTRRFGMCIYENGKSFADYGCMLEIRQIELLADGRSLVDTIGRRRFRVLSRGHRDGYNTADIEYLEDKKVAGEELQELQRLHESTYRLAQQFCEHRDLVSRHILMQHGQLPEKEEDIQALADGPTWCWWLISILPLDPSYQLNLFSTTSLHARLAQLQRILTALLQQPPGRHPLPERSPQGHV
;
A
#
# COMPACT_ATOMS: atom_id res chain seq x y z
N MET A 1 26.85 -5.63 43.96
CA MET A 1 25.86 -6.21 43.04
C MET A 1 25.82 -5.35 41.78
N SER A 2 26.59 -5.76 40.79
CA SER A 2 26.88 -5.08 39.53
C SER A 2 25.73 -5.29 38.53
N ARG A 3 25.06 -4.22 38.10
CA ARG A 3 24.13 -4.24 36.96
C ARG A 3 24.85 -3.67 35.74
N GLY A 4 25.03 -4.51 34.72
CA GLY A 4 25.68 -4.16 33.46
C GLY A 4 24.85 -3.19 32.59
N PRO A 5 25.44 -2.66 31.51
CA PRO A 5 24.86 -1.59 30.70
C PRO A 5 23.68 -2.09 29.84
N PRO A 6 22.75 -1.19 29.44
CA PRO A 6 21.59 -1.56 28.63
C PRO A 6 22.02 -1.88 27.20
N SER A 7 21.47 -2.96 26.66
CA SER A 7 21.66 -3.44 25.28
C SER A 7 21.10 -2.46 24.23
N PRO A 8 21.71 -2.37 23.04
CA PRO A 8 21.30 -1.44 21.98
C PRO A 8 19.93 -1.81 21.37
N PRO A 9 19.21 -0.86 20.74
CA PRO A 9 17.92 -1.12 20.13
C PRO A 9 18.06 -2.08 18.94
N SER A 10 17.20 -3.08 18.90
CA SER A 10 17.17 -4.09 17.85
C SER A 10 16.87 -3.45 16.47
N PRO A 11 17.56 -3.85 15.38
CA PRO A 11 17.20 -3.40 14.05
C PRO A 11 15.81 -3.92 13.68
N ALA A 12 15.06 -3.11 12.94
CA ALA A 12 13.71 -3.43 12.47
C ALA A 12 13.69 -4.83 11.83
N ARG A 13 12.97 -5.76 12.47
CA ARG A 13 12.59 -7.04 11.87
C ARG A 13 11.59 -6.77 10.75
N GLY A 14 12.11 -6.64 9.54
CA GLY A 14 11.36 -6.54 8.29
C GLY A 14 12.11 -7.14 7.11
N GLY A 15 13.04 -8.06 7.35
CA GLY A 15 13.58 -8.93 6.32
C GLY A 15 12.63 -10.11 6.14
N SER A 16 12.02 -10.22 4.96
CA SER A 16 11.32 -11.42 4.51
C SER A 16 12.21 -12.65 4.76
N PRO A 17 11.70 -13.78 5.28
CA PRO A 17 12.50 -14.98 5.39
C PRO A 17 12.96 -15.35 3.97
N GLY A 18 14.28 -15.49 3.81
CA GLY A 18 14.93 -15.82 2.56
C GLY A 18 14.22 -16.99 1.89
N ARG A 19 13.48 -16.69 0.83
CA ARG A 19 12.95 -17.70 -0.06
C ARG A 19 14.16 -18.17 -0.87
N GLN A 20 14.56 -19.42 -0.67
CA GLN A 20 15.49 -20.07 -1.59
C GLN A 20 14.97 -19.86 -3.02
N PRO A 21 15.84 -19.55 -4.00
CA PRO A 21 15.42 -19.48 -5.39
C PRO A 21 14.76 -20.83 -5.72
N ARG A 22 13.48 -20.77 -6.13
CA ARG A 22 12.78 -21.95 -6.60
C ARG A 22 13.62 -22.55 -7.73
N SER A 23 13.91 -23.84 -7.61
CA SER A 23 14.62 -24.63 -8.61
C SER A 23 14.15 -24.28 -10.02
N ALA A 24 15.09 -23.95 -10.89
CA ALA A 24 14.89 -23.66 -12.31
C ALA A 24 14.37 -24.92 -13.04
N GLY A 25 13.05 -25.12 -12.98
CA GLY A 25 12.39 -26.27 -13.58
C GLY A 25 10.88 -26.11 -13.78
N SER A 26 10.33 -24.90 -13.63
CA SER A 26 8.91 -24.64 -13.83
C SER A 26 8.74 -23.36 -14.67
N GLY A 27 7.81 -23.38 -15.64
CA GLY A 27 7.81 -22.49 -16.80
C GLY A 27 7.90 -20.99 -16.49
N ASP A 28 8.46 -20.23 -17.43
CA ASP A 28 8.85 -18.81 -17.29
C ASP A 28 7.73 -17.86 -16.79
N LEU A 29 6.46 -18.24 -16.97
CA LEU A 29 5.29 -17.47 -16.51
C LEU A 29 4.91 -17.70 -15.04
N ASP A 30 5.63 -18.55 -14.31
CA ASP A 30 5.30 -18.92 -12.92
C ASP A 30 5.40 -17.76 -11.94
N VAL A 31 6.27 -16.77 -12.23
CA VAL A 31 6.38 -15.55 -11.42
C VAL A 31 5.08 -14.73 -11.42
N LEU A 32 4.29 -14.81 -12.51
CA LEU A 32 3.05 -14.05 -12.70
C LEU A 32 1.82 -14.72 -12.07
N ARG A 33 1.99 -15.82 -11.33
CA ARG A 33 0.88 -16.52 -10.66
C ARG A 33 0.42 -15.78 -9.41
N CYS A 34 -0.89 -15.74 -9.22
CA CYS A 34 -1.49 -15.22 -8.00
C CYS A 34 -1.23 -16.17 -6.83
N PRO A 35 -0.71 -15.69 -5.69
CA PRO A 35 -0.44 -16.56 -4.54
C PRO A 35 -1.68 -17.20 -3.92
N SER A 36 -2.88 -16.67 -4.15
CA SER A 36 -4.12 -17.17 -3.54
C SER A 36 -4.86 -18.23 -4.36
N CYS A 37 -4.81 -18.14 -5.69
CA CYS A 37 -5.47 -19.12 -6.57
C CYS A 37 -4.48 -19.96 -7.38
N LEU A 38 -3.18 -19.64 -7.35
CA LEU A 38 -2.10 -20.32 -8.07
C LEU A 38 -2.23 -20.29 -9.61
N LEU A 39 -3.24 -19.58 -10.12
CA LEU A 39 -3.43 -19.26 -11.53
C LEU A 39 -2.75 -17.92 -11.86
N LEU A 40 -2.44 -17.70 -13.14
CA LEU A 40 -1.90 -16.43 -13.63
C LEU A 40 -2.76 -15.25 -13.14
N LEU A 41 -2.13 -14.15 -12.73
CA LEU A 41 -2.84 -12.97 -12.24
C LEU A 41 -3.89 -12.46 -13.24
N TRP A 42 -5.03 -12.04 -12.70
CA TRP A 42 -6.11 -11.40 -13.45
C TRP A 42 -6.58 -10.20 -12.68
N GLU A 43 -6.65 -9.06 -13.37
CA GLU A 43 -6.90 -7.77 -12.73
C GLU A 43 -5.99 -7.61 -11.51
N PRO A 44 -4.65 -7.57 -11.72
CA PRO A 44 -3.68 -7.62 -10.62
C PRO A 44 -3.84 -6.41 -9.72
N VAL A 45 -4.02 -6.61 -8.42
CA VAL A 45 -4.10 -5.57 -7.40
C VAL A 45 -2.91 -5.73 -6.48
N THR A 46 -2.13 -4.66 -6.30
CA THR A 46 -1.07 -4.62 -5.30
C THR A 46 -1.62 -4.01 -4.00
N VAL A 47 -1.51 -4.73 -2.89
CA VAL A 47 -1.94 -4.25 -1.57
C VAL A 47 -0.81 -3.48 -0.87
N SER A 48 -1.12 -2.76 0.21
CA SER A 48 -0.17 -1.83 0.85
C SER A 48 1.12 -2.45 1.39
N CYS A 49 1.17 -3.77 1.59
CA CYS A 49 2.40 -4.48 1.95
C CYS A 49 3.28 -4.85 0.74
N GLY A 50 2.91 -4.47 -0.49
CA GLY A 50 3.66 -4.73 -1.71
C GLY A 50 3.31 -6.02 -2.46
N HIS A 51 2.47 -6.90 -1.90
CA HIS A 51 2.08 -8.15 -2.55
C HIS A 51 0.94 -7.94 -3.57
N SER A 52 0.99 -8.69 -4.67
CA SER A 52 0.00 -8.60 -5.74
C SER A 52 -0.89 -9.84 -5.82
N PHE A 53 -2.19 -9.63 -5.97
CA PHE A 53 -3.22 -10.67 -6.02
C PHE A 53 -4.20 -10.39 -7.15
N CYS A 54 -5.01 -11.38 -7.53
CA CYS A 54 -6.13 -11.10 -8.41
C CYS A 54 -7.18 -10.30 -7.65
N LYS A 55 -7.79 -9.29 -8.29
CA LYS A 55 -8.89 -8.54 -7.70
C LYS A 55 -10.00 -9.46 -7.15
N PRO A 56 -10.47 -10.50 -7.88
CA PRO A 56 -11.47 -11.41 -7.32
C PRO A 56 -10.96 -12.25 -6.13
N CYS A 57 -9.65 -12.52 -6.03
CA CYS A 57 -9.09 -13.29 -4.90
C CYS A 57 -9.03 -12.47 -3.60
N LEU A 58 -9.01 -11.14 -3.71
CA LEU A 58 -9.12 -10.24 -2.56
C LEU A 58 -10.58 -10.04 -2.12
N GLY A 59 -11.54 -10.27 -3.01
CA GLY A 59 -12.97 -10.04 -2.78
C GLY A 59 -13.42 -8.64 -3.22
N GLY A 60 -14.62 -8.23 -2.78
CA GLY A 60 -15.19 -6.91 -3.12
C GLY A 60 -14.48 -5.73 -2.45
N ALA A 61 -13.80 -5.98 -1.34
CA ALA A 61 -12.97 -5.02 -0.59
C ALA A 61 -11.65 -5.69 -0.21
N VAL A 62 -10.59 -4.89 -0.01
CA VAL A 62 -9.30 -5.44 0.39
C VAL A 62 -9.38 -5.95 1.84
N PRO A 63 -8.86 -7.15 2.13
CA PRO A 63 -8.90 -7.72 3.47
C PRO A 63 -8.12 -6.86 4.48
N SER A 64 -8.45 -6.98 5.78
CA SER A 64 -7.75 -6.28 6.85
C SER A 64 -6.29 -6.74 7.02
N ARG A 65 -5.96 -7.93 6.51
CA ARG A 65 -4.63 -8.53 6.54
C ARG A 65 -4.27 -9.12 5.18
N CYS A 66 -2.99 -9.05 4.83
CA CYS A 66 -2.47 -9.69 3.64
C CYS A 66 -2.64 -11.22 3.71
N PRO A 67 -3.22 -11.88 2.68
CA PRO A 67 -3.33 -13.33 2.62
C PRO A 67 -1.98 -14.06 2.67
N LEU A 68 -0.90 -13.40 2.24
CA LEU A 68 0.44 -13.99 2.17
C LEU A 68 1.27 -13.72 3.44
N CYS A 69 1.60 -12.44 3.71
CA CYS A 69 2.49 -12.08 4.82
C CYS A 69 1.77 -11.79 6.15
N ARG A 70 0.43 -11.82 6.18
CA ARG A 70 -0.42 -11.56 7.36
C ARG A 70 -0.29 -10.15 7.98
N GLU A 71 0.48 -9.26 7.36
CA GLU A 71 0.59 -7.85 7.75
C GLU A 71 -0.77 -7.14 7.67
N ARG A 72 -1.03 -6.24 8.63
CA ARG A 72 -2.26 -5.44 8.66
C ARG A 72 -2.21 -4.38 7.55
N LEU A 73 -3.20 -4.39 6.67
CA LEU A 73 -3.28 -3.47 5.54
C LEU A 73 -3.92 -2.16 6.01
N LYS A 74 -3.11 -1.11 6.16
CA LYS A 74 -3.51 0.18 6.75
C LYS A 74 -4.34 1.08 5.83
N LEU A 75 -4.31 0.81 4.52
CA LEU A 75 -4.59 1.81 3.49
C LEU A 75 -5.71 1.48 2.51
N LEU A 76 -6.37 0.34 2.69
CA LEU A 76 -7.36 -0.15 1.73
C LEU A 76 -8.73 -0.40 2.37
N GLY A 77 -9.06 0.39 3.40
CA GLY A 77 -10.42 0.49 3.92
C GLY A 77 -11.22 1.51 3.13
N VAL A 78 -12.43 1.13 2.70
CA VAL A 78 -13.53 1.95 2.14
C VAL A 78 -13.58 2.15 0.61
N GLY A 79 -12.53 1.81 -0.17
CA GLY A 79 -12.55 1.91 -1.64
C GLY A 79 -12.43 0.58 -2.40
N ALA A 80 -13.05 0.49 -3.59
CA ALA A 80 -12.88 -0.67 -4.49
C ALA A 80 -11.41 -0.81 -4.95
N ALA A 81 -10.85 -2.02 -4.81
CA ALA A 81 -9.49 -2.33 -5.22
C ALA A 81 -9.22 -1.98 -6.70
N ARG A 82 -8.15 -1.23 -6.96
CA ARG A 82 -7.75 -0.82 -8.32
C ARG A 82 -6.61 -1.69 -8.83
N CYS A 83 -6.68 -2.01 -10.11
CA CYS A 83 -5.67 -2.82 -10.77
C CYS A 83 -4.38 -2.02 -10.96
N SER A 84 -3.23 -2.67 -10.76
CA SER A 84 -1.92 -2.17 -11.16
C SER A 84 -1.88 -2.03 -12.68
N VAL A 85 -1.66 -0.81 -13.18
CA VAL A 85 -1.55 -0.52 -14.61
C VAL A 85 -0.34 -1.24 -15.21
N VAL A 86 0.82 -1.18 -14.56
CA VAL A 86 2.07 -1.82 -15.04
C VAL A 86 1.91 -3.34 -15.12
N LEU A 87 1.57 -4.00 -14.01
CA LEU A 87 1.32 -5.45 -14.01
C LEU A 87 0.23 -5.87 -15.00
N GLY A 88 -0.83 -5.08 -15.17
CA GLY A 88 -1.86 -5.32 -16.18
C GLY A 88 -1.27 -5.34 -17.60
N GLY A 89 -0.49 -4.31 -17.96
CA GLY A 89 0.19 -4.24 -19.26
C GLY A 89 1.22 -5.36 -19.47
N LEU A 90 1.96 -5.75 -18.43
CA LEU A 90 2.89 -6.88 -18.49
C LEU A 90 2.16 -8.19 -18.78
N LEU A 91 1.05 -8.46 -18.08
CA LEU A 91 0.23 -9.65 -18.31
C LEU A 91 -0.38 -9.65 -19.72
N GLU A 92 -0.70 -8.49 -20.27
CA GLU A 92 -1.19 -8.35 -21.65
C GLU A 92 -0.12 -8.69 -22.68
N LYS A 93 1.13 -8.28 -22.43
CA LYS A 93 2.28 -8.55 -23.32
C LYS A 93 2.78 -9.99 -23.23
N CYS A 94 2.86 -10.56 -22.03
CA CYS A 94 3.38 -11.91 -21.81
C CYS A 94 2.43 -13.02 -22.28
N ALA A 95 1.26 -12.67 -22.82
CA ALA A 95 0.18 -13.60 -23.04
C ALA A 95 -0.46 -13.47 -24.42
N GLY A 96 -0.21 -14.45 -25.28
CA GLY A 96 -0.94 -14.60 -26.53
C GLY A 96 -2.45 -14.76 -26.31
N ARG A 97 -3.26 -14.37 -27.31
CA ARG A 97 -4.74 -14.41 -27.23
C ARG A 97 -5.27 -15.78 -26.81
N GLU A 98 -4.73 -16.86 -27.37
CA GLU A 98 -5.15 -18.23 -27.06
C GLU A 98 -4.82 -18.63 -25.62
N SER A 99 -3.62 -18.31 -25.14
CA SER A 99 -3.22 -18.54 -23.74
C SER A 99 -4.13 -17.77 -22.77
N ARG A 100 -4.52 -16.53 -23.12
CA ARG A 100 -5.45 -15.72 -22.30
C ARG A 100 -6.83 -16.36 -22.21
N LEU A 101 -7.34 -16.90 -23.31
CA LEU A 101 -8.62 -17.61 -23.33
C LEU A 101 -8.56 -18.88 -22.47
N ALA A 102 -7.50 -19.69 -22.64
CA ALA A 102 -7.28 -20.88 -21.84
C ALA A 102 -7.22 -20.57 -20.34
N TRP A 103 -6.53 -19.50 -19.93
CA TRP A 103 -6.48 -19.09 -18.53
C TRP A 103 -7.80 -18.55 -18.00
N LEU A 104 -8.54 -17.81 -18.82
CA LEU A 104 -9.86 -17.33 -18.44
C LEU A 104 -10.81 -18.50 -18.20
N VAL A 105 -10.82 -19.49 -19.09
CA VAL A 105 -11.56 -20.76 -18.93
C VAL A 105 -11.16 -21.46 -17.63
N ALA A 106 -9.86 -21.68 -17.40
CA ALA A 106 -9.37 -22.32 -16.18
C ALA A 106 -9.81 -21.57 -14.91
N ARG A 107 -9.80 -20.23 -14.94
CA ARG A 107 -10.25 -19.42 -13.80
C ARG A 107 -11.76 -19.47 -13.60
N VAL A 108 -12.56 -19.45 -14.66
CA VAL A 108 -14.02 -19.61 -14.56
C VAL A 108 -14.35 -20.96 -13.93
N ARG A 109 -13.76 -22.04 -14.42
CA ARG A 109 -13.91 -23.40 -13.85
C ARG A 109 -13.51 -23.45 -12.37
N HIS A 110 -12.37 -22.85 -12.01
CA HIS A 110 -11.92 -22.77 -10.62
C HIS A 110 -12.92 -22.03 -9.71
N ARG A 111 -13.60 -21.00 -10.21
CA ARG A 111 -14.66 -20.29 -9.47
C ARG A 111 -15.92 -21.13 -9.31
N LEU A 112 -16.34 -21.82 -10.38
CA LEU A 112 -17.46 -22.75 -10.32
C LEU A 112 -17.21 -23.85 -9.30
N ALA A 113 -16.00 -24.42 -9.28
CA ALA A 113 -15.61 -25.45 -8.30
C ALA A 113 -15.65 -24.95 -6.85
N ARG A 114 -15.44 -23.66 -6.60
CA ARG A 114 -15.57 -23.03 -5.27
C ARG A 114 -17.00 -22.63 -4.89
N GLY A 115 -17.98 -22.82 -5.79
CA GLY A 115 -19.36 -22.42 -5.59
C GLY A 115 -19.65 -20.94 -5.88
N ASP A 116 -18.67 -20.18 -6.38
CA ASP A 116 -18.82 -18.75 -6.69
C ASP A 116 -19.47 -18.52 -8.07
N ALA A 117 -20.64 -19.13 -8.32
CA ALA A 117 -21.27 -19.19 -9.65
C ALA A 117 -21.58 -17.81 -10.25
N ARG A 118 -21.94 -16.82 -9.43
CA ARG A 118 -22.19 -15.42 -9.88
C ARG A 118 -20.93 -14.76 -10.45
N GLU A 119 -19.78 -14.99 -9.81
CA GLU A 119 -18.52 -14.42 -10.26
C GLU A 119 -18.01 -15.14 -11.51
N ALA A 120 -18.13 -16.47 -11.52
CA ALA A 120 -17.85 -17.28 -12.69
C ALA A 120 -18.65 -16.81 -13.91
N LEU A 121 -19.95 -16.52 -13.73
CA LEU A 121 -20.81 -16.01 -14.80
C LEU A 121 -20.33 -14.65 -15.32
N ARG A 122 -20.04 -13.68 -14.44
CA ARG A 122 -19.50 -12.37 -14.85
C ARG A 122 -18.21 -12.51 -15.67
N MET A 123 -17.30 -13.38 -15.21
CA MET A 123 -16.03 -13.64 -15.90
C MET A 123 -16.25 -14.30 -17.27
N ALA A 124 -17.15 -15.29 -17.35
CA ALA A 124 -17.47 -15.98 -18.59
C ALA A 124 -18.16 -15.06 -19.59
N GLN A 125 -19.10 -14.22 -19.15
CA GLN A 125 -19.77 -13.21 -19.98
C GLN A 125 -18.76 -12.26 -20.64
N ARG A 126 -17.88 -11.65 -19.84
CA ARG A 126 -16.82 -10.78 -20.36
C ARG A 126 -15.86 -11.54 -21.29
N GLY A 127 -15.60 -12.80 -21.00
CA GLY A 127 -14.81 -13.67 -21.88
C GLY A 127 -15.44 -13.86 -23.25
N VAL A 128 -16.74 -14.16 -23.29
CA VAL A 128 -17.50 -14.31 -24.54
C VAL A 128 -17.61 -12.99 -25.29
N GLU A 129 -17.70 -11.84 -24.61
CA GLU A 129 -17.63 -10.52 -25.27
C GLU A 129 -16.27 -10.29 -25.96
N LEU A 130 -15.16 -10.71 -25.34
CA LEU A 130 -13.80 -10.56 -25.88
C LEU A 130 -13.48 -11.55 -27.01
N ALA A 131 -14.05 -12.76 -26.94
CA ALA A 131 -13.91 -13.78 -27.96
C ALA A 131 -15.25 -14.48 -28.17
N PRO A 132 -16.13 -13.91 -29.00
CA PRO A 132 -17.46 -14.47 -29.27
C PRO A 132 -17.39 -15.90 -29.81
N ASP A 133 -16.36 -16.21 -30.58
CA ASP A 133 -16.16 -17.51 -31.23
C ASP A 133 -15.54 -18.57 -30.29
N ALA A 134 -15.12 -18.19 -29.08
CA ALA A 134 -14.52 -19.11 -28.12
C ALA A 134 -15.56 -20.03 -27.49
N ARG A 135 -15.74 -21.21 -28.09
CA ARG A 135 -16.64 -22.28 -27.64
C ARG A 135 -16.46 -22.64 -26.15
N SER A 136 -15.22 -22.76 -25.69
CA SER A 136 -14.88 -23.12 -24.31
C SER A 136 -15.42 -22.11 -23.28
N LEU A 137 -15.48 -20.83 -23.62
CA LEU A 137 -16.05 -19.79 -22.76
C LEU A 137 -17.58 -19.82 -22.75
N ARG A 138 -18.23 -20.10 -23.88
CA ARG A 138 -19.69 -20.32 -23.93
C ARG A 138 -20.08 -21.55 -23.11
N LEU A 139 -19.33 -22.64 -23.22
CA LEU A 139 -19.51 -23.85 -22.42
C LEU A 139 -19.38 -23.56 -20.91
N CYS A 140 -18.37 -22.79 -20.50
CA CYS A 140 -18.21 -22.38 -19.10
C CYS A 140 -19.32 -21.40 -18.64
N ARG A 141 -19.81 -20.53 -19.54
CA ARG A 141 -20.93 -19.62 -19.27
C ARG A 141 -22.23 -20.38 -19.04
N ALA A 142 -22.51 -21.38 -19.88
CA ALA A 142 -23.65 -22.28 -19.71
C ALA A 142 -23.58 -23.05 -18.39
N GLU A 143 -22.40 -23.55 -17.99
CA GLU A 143 -22.20 -24.17 -16.67
C GLU A 143 -22.49 -23.18 -15.53
N ALA A 144 -22.04 -21.93 -15.66
CA ALA A 144 -22.31 -20.89 -14.66
C ALA A 144 -23.80 -20.55 -14.56
N PHE A 145 -24.51 -20.45 -15.70
CA PHE A 145 -25.96 -20.28 -15.73
C PHE A 145 -26.70 -21.46 -15.09
N THR A 146 -26.27 -22.69 -15.39
CA THR A 146 -26.82 -23.92 -14.80
C THR A 146 -26.66 -23.92 -13.28
N ALA A 147 -25.49 -23.56 -12.78
CA ALA A 147 -25.24 -23.45 -11.34
C ALA A 147 -26.07 -22.36 -10.64
N LEU A 148 -26.60 -21.39 -11.38
CA LEU A 148 -27.50 -20.34 -10.90
C LEU A 148 -28.99 -20.64 -11.12
N GLY A 149 -29.33 -21.80 -11.70
CA GLY A 149 -30.71 -22.18 -12.05
C GLY A 149 -31.28 -21.44 -13.26
N GLN A 150 -30.45 -20.74 -14.03
CA GLN A 150 -30.82 -19.98 -15.22
C GLN A 150 -30.77 -20.85 -16.47
N TYR A 151 -31.62 -21.89 -16.52
CA TYR A 151 -31.49 -22.95 -17.50
C TYR A 151 -31.78 -22.54 -18.96
N SER A 152 -32.69 -21.59 -19.20
CA SER A 152 -33.00 -21.10 -20.55
C SER A 152 -31.77 -20.48 -21.24
N GLN A 153 -31.06 -19.63 -20.52
CA GLN A 153 -29.83 -18.96 -21.01
C GLN A 153 -28.69 -19.97 -21.19
N ALA A 154 -28.61 -21.00 -20.33
CA ALA A 154 -27.66 -22.09 -20.51
C ALA A 154 -27.94 -22.89 -21.80
N LEU A 155 -29.20 -23.17 -22.11
CA LEU A 155 -29.58 -23.86 -23.35
C LEU A 155 -29.29 -23.03 -24.58
N GLU A 156 -29.54 -21.71 -24.56
CA GLU A 156 -29.20 -20.81 -25.68
C GLU A 156 -27.70 -20.89 -26.02
N ASP A 157 -26.83 -20.87 -25.00
CA ASP A 157 -25.39 -21.00 -25.16
C ASP A 157 -24.99 -22.38 -25.70
N LEU A 158 -25.56 -23.45 -25.16
CA LEU A 158 -25.27 -24.83 -25.58
C LEU A 158 -25.74 -25.10 -27.00
N ASP A 159 -26.93 -24.63 -27.36
CA ASP A 159 -27.47 -24.72 -28.72
C ASP A 159 -26.62 -23.94 -29.72
N ALA A 160 -26.12 -22.77 -29.32
CA ALA A 160 -25.20 -22.00 -30.15
C ALA A 160 -23.88 -22.75 -30.39
N VAL A 161 -23.36 -23.47 -29.39
CA VAL A 161 -22.16 -24.32 -29.55
C VAL A 161 -22.46 -25.53 -30.43
N CYS A 162 -23.55 -26.26 -30.19
CA CYS A 162 -23.95 -27.42 -31.00
C CYS A 162 -24.23 -27.05 -32.47
N ARG A 163 -24.79 -25.87 -32.75
CA ARG A 163 -24.98 -25.37 -34.12
C ARG A 163 -23.67 -25.02 -34.82
N ALA A 164 -22.72 -24.43 -34.08
CA ALA A 164 -21.44 -24.04 -34.64
C ALA A 164 -20.54 -25.26 -34.90
N GLU A 165 -20.55 -26.25 -34.00
CA GLU A 165 -19.75 -27.47 -34.11
C GLU A 165 -20.62 -28.71 -33.85
N PRO A 166 -21.26 -29.27 -34.91
CA PRO A 166 -22.10 -30.45 -34.78
C PRO A 166 -21.38 -31.71 -34.30
N GLY A 167 -20.04 -31.74 -34.36
CA GLY A 167 -19.20 -32.86 -33.91
C GLY A 167 -18.75 -32.78 -32.44
N GLU A 168 -19.06 -31.70 -31.72
CA GLU A 168 -18.61 -31.51 -30.34
C GLU A 168 -19.53 -32.25 -29.35
N HIS A 169 -19.14 -33.47 -28.98
CA HIS A 169 -19.92 -34.35 -28.10
C HIS A 169 -20.08 -33.78 -26.67
N GLU A 170 -19.12 -32.99 -26.15
CA GLU A 170 -19.20 -32.42 -24.80
C GLU A 170 -20.38 -31.43 -24.67
N ALA A 171 -20.67 -30.66 -25.73
CA ALA A 171 -21.77 -29.71 -25.74
C ALA A 171 -23.14 -30.41 -25.64
N PHE A 172 -23.33 -31.52 -26.37
CA PHE A 172 -24.54 -32.34 -26.28
C PHE A 172 -24.70 -33.01 -24.92
N PHE A 173 -23.61 -33.47 -24.31
CA PHE A 173 -23.64 -34.01 -22.96
C PHE A 173 -24.11 -32.97 -21.93
N ARG A 174 -23.51 -31.78 -21.96
CA ARG A 174 -23.88 -30.66 -21.09
C ARG A 174 -25.33 -30.23 -21.32
N LYS A 175 -25.79 -30.19 -22.57
CA LYS A 175 -27.21 -29.91 -22.93
C LYS A 175 -28.17 -30.91 -22.30
N GLY A 176 -27.90 -32.21 -22.43
CA GLY A 176 -28.73 -33.25 -21.79
C GLY A 176 -28.81 -33.08 -20.27
N LYS A 177 -27.71 -32.68 -19.62
CA LYS A 177 -27.69 -32.40 -18.18
C LYS A 177 -28.58 -31.21 -17.80
N VAL A 178 -28.53 -30.12 -18.56
CA VAL A 178 -29.40 -28.95 -18.33
C VAL A 178 -30.88 -29.30 -18.52
N LEU A 179 -31.21 -30.05 -19.58
CA LEU A 179 -32.58 -30.51 -19.85
C LEU A 179 -33.12 -31.43 -18.74
N LEU A 180 -32.26 -32.30 -18.20
CA LEU A 180 -32.63 -33.15 -17.07
C LEU A 180 -32.95 -32.32 -15.81
N GLU A 181 -32.13 -31.31 -15.49
CA GLU A 181 -32.36 -30.40 -14.36
C GLU A 181 -33.66 -29.57 -14.53
N MET A 182 -34.06 -29.29 -15.78
CA MET A 182 -35.36 -28.68 -16.12
C MET A 182 -36.55 -29.66 -16.06
N GLY A 183 -36.30 -30.96 -15.90
CA GLY A 183 -37.33 -32.01 -15.91
C GLY A 183 -37.70 -32.55 -17.29
N GLN A 184 -37.05 -32.08 -18.36
CA GLN A 184 -37.29 -32.52 -19.75
C GLN A 184 -36.52 -33.81 -20.06
N ARG A 185 -36.94 -34.92 -19.45
CA ARG A 185 -36.23 -36.22 -19.53
C ARG A 185 -36.08 -36.76 -20.95
N ALA A 186 -37.14 -36.72 -21.75
CA ALA A 186 -37.11 -37.26 -23.11
C ALA A 186 -36.08 -36.54 -23.99
N GLU A 187 -36.03 -35.21 -23.92
CA GLU A 187 -35.07 -34.40 -24.66
C GLU A 187 -33.64 -34.57 -24.14
N ALA A 188 -33.47 -34.77 -22.83
CA ALA A 188 -32.18 -35.09 -22.23
C ALA A 188 -31.59 -36.41 -22.76
N LEU A 189 -32.43 -37.46 -22.85
CA LEU A 189 -32.04 -38.76 -23.41
C LEU A 189 -31.65 -38.64 -24.88
N LEU A 190 -32.40 -37.88 -25.69
CA LEU A 190 -32.06 -37.63 -27.10
C LEU A 190 -30.73 -36.89 -27.26
N ALA A 191 -30.45 -35.91 -26.39
CA ALA A 191 -29.18 -35.18 -26.41
C ALA A 191 -28.00 -36.10 -26.04
N TRP A 192 -28.16 -36.99 -25.07
CA TRP A 192 -27.13 -37.97 -24.70
C TRP A 192 -26.97 -39.10 -25.72
N GLU A 193 -28.04 -39.54 -26.36
CA GLU A 193 -27.96 -40.47 -27.49
C GLU A 193 -27.16 -39.85 -28.64
N HIS A 194 -27.38 -38.57 -28.94
CA HIS A 194 -26.60 -37.84 -29.92
C HIS A 194 -25.12 -37.71 -29.51
N CYS A 195 -24.84 -37.44 -28.23
CA CYS A 195 -23.48 -37.44 -27.68
C CYS A 195 -22.77 -38.79 -27.89
N LEU A 196 -23.45 -39.91 -27.60
CA LEU A 196 -22.91 -41.26 -27.76
C LEU A 196 -22.77 -41.68 -29.23
N LYS A 197 -23.61 -41.17 -30.14
CA LYS A 197 -23.43 -41.35 -31.58
C LYS A 197 -22.13 -40.70 -32.08
N LEU A 198 -21.79 -39.52 -31.53
CA LEU A 198 -20.55 -38.82 -31.86
C LEU A 198 -19.33 -39.46 -31.18
N SER A 199 -19.45 -39.87 -29.92
CA SER A 199 -18.39 -40.52 -29.15
C SER A 199 -18.94 -41.76 -28.41
N PRO A 200 -18.85 -42.96 -29.03
CA PRO A 200 -19.41 -44.19 -28.47
C PRO A 200 -18.82 -44.61 -27.12
N HIS A 201 -17.62 -44.13 -26.78
CA HIS A 201 -16.91 -44.45 -25.54
C HIS A 201 -17.02 -43.35 -24.47
N PHE A 202 -17.90 -42.36 -24.65
CA PHE A 202 -18.10 -41.29 -23.67
C PHE A 202 -18.91 -41.78 -22.45
N HIS A 203 -18.21 -42.47 -21.54
CA HIS A 203 -18.78 -43.10 -20.34
C HIS A 203 -19.66 -42.19 -19.45
N PRO A 204 -19.40 -40.87 -19.29
CA PRO A 204 -20.27 -40.02 -18.47
C PRO A 204 -21.71 -39.94 -18.98
N ALA A 205 -21.94 -39.87 -20.30
CA ALA A 205 -23.29 -39.86 -20.87
C ALA A 205 -24.02 -41.18 -20.62
N TRP A 206 -23.31 -42.31 -20.79
CA TRP A 206 -23.87 -43.63 -20.52
C TRP A 206 -24.36 -43.78 -19.07
N LYS A 207 -23.54 -43.37 -18.09
CA LYS A 207 -23.89 -43.43 -16.67
C LYS A 207 -25.14 -42.62 -16.35
N GLU A 208 -25.29 -41.43 -16.93
CA GLU A 208 -26.47 -40.59 -16.68
C GLU A 208 -27.72 -41.14 -17.36
N MET A 209 -27.62 -41.69 -18.58
CA MET A 209 -28.74 -42.39 -19.24
C MET A 209 -29.19 -43.62 -18.44
N GLU A 210 -28.24 -44.43 -17.96
CA GLU A 210 -28.52 -45.63 -17.17
C GLU A 210 -29.23 -45.29 -15.85
N LYS A 211 -28.87 -44.19 -15.18
CA LYS A 211 -29.57 -43.70 -13.98
C LYS A 211 -31.04 -43.35 -14.24
N ILE A 212 -31.35 -42.77 -15.40
CA ILE A 212 -32.73 -42.45 -15.78
C ILE A 212 -33.50 -43.73 -16.08
N LEU A 213 -32.93 -44.61 -16.90
CA LEU A 213 -33.58 -45.87 -17.32
C LEU A 213 -33.86 -46.80 -16.12
N LYS A 214 -32.90 -46.95 -15.21
CA LYS A 214 -33.09 -47.72 -13.97
C LYS A 214 -34.17 -47.16 -13.03
N ARG A 215 -34.48 -45.86 -13.13
CA ARG A 215 -35.59 -45.24 -12.39
C ARG A 215 -36.94 -45.45 -13.06
N GLU A 216 -36.97 -45.72 -14.36
CA GLU A 216 -38.17 -46.11 -15.10
C GLU A 216 -38.50 -47.60 -14.91
N ASP A 217 -37.49 -48.44 -14.66
CA ASP A 217 -37.65 -49.87 -14.34
C ASP A 217 -38.07 -50.18 -12.89
N ALA A 218 -38.22 -49.16 -12.03
CA ALA A 218 -38.79 -49.33 -10.69
C ALA A 218 -40.34 -49.33 -10.80
N PRO A 219 -41.03 -50.43 -10.46
CA PRO A 219 -42.48 -50.52 -10.67
C PRO A 219 -43.20 -49.51 -9.78
N GLN A 220 -43.97 -48.61 -10.41
CA GLN A 220 -45.01 -47.87 -9.70
C GLN A 220 -46.01 -48.88 -9.12
N PRO A 221 -46.37 -48.81 -7.83
CA PRO A 221 -47.52 -49.55 -7.34
C PRO A 221 -48.77 -48.95 -7.99
N HIS A 222 -49.31 -49.70 -8.95
CA HIS A 222 -50.60 -49.47 -9.55
C HIS A 222 -51.69 -49.55 -8.46
N MET A 223 -52.57 -48.56 -8.42
CA MET A 223 -53.89 -48.73 -7.84
C MET A 223 -54.92 -48.33 -8.88
N ALA A 224 -55.53 -49.35 -9.48
CA ALA A 224 -56.71 -49.26 -10.30
C ALA A 224 -57.93 -49.76 -9.50
N ALA A 225 -58.98 -48.95 -9.44
CA ALA A 225 -60.40 -49.33 -9.44
C ALA A 225 -61.21 -48.01 -9.34
N ALA A 226 -61.77 -47.51 -10.45
CA ALA A 226 -63.08 -47.86 -11.01
C ALA A 226 -64.25 -47.25 -10.22
N ASN A 227 -64.99 -46.34 -10.87
CA ASN A 227 -66.44 -46.46 -11.00
C ASN A 227 -66.95 -45.70 -12.23
N LEU A 228 -67.83 -46.39 -12.96
CA LEU A 228 -68.53 -46.04 -14.19
C LEU A 228 -70.01 -45.73 -13.85
N GLY A 229 -70.65 -44.98 -14.75
CA GLY A 229 -72.11 -44.78 -14.89
C GLY A 229 -72.52 -43.34 -14.63
N ASP A 230 -73.23 -42.59 -15.49
CA ASP A 230 -74.04 -42.94 -16.67
C ASP A 230 -74.20 -41.70 -17.58
N ALA A 231 -74.50 -41.95 -18.86
CA ALA A 231 -74.86 -40.95 -19.85
C ALA A 231 -76.38 -40.68 -19.84
N HIS A 232 -76.82 -39.43 -20.09
CA HIS A 232 -78.10 -39.14 -20.76
C HIS A 232 -78.11 -37.78 -21.47
N GLN A 233 -78.90 -37.73 -22.55
CA GLN A 233 -78.91 -36.77 -23.66
C GLN A 233 -79.66 -35.45 -23.37
N GLY A 234 -79.22 -34.38 -24.05
CA GLY A 234 -80.05 -33.47 -24.86
C GLY A 234 -80.86 -32.36 -24.18
N SER A 235 -80.51 -31.09 -24.45
CA SER A 235 -81.25 -30.21 -25.38
C SER A 235 -81.03 -28.69 -25.13
N ALA A 236 -81.03 -27.95 -26.25
CA ALA A 236 -81.37 -26.54 -26.44
C ALA A 236 -80.36 -25.41 -26.10
N ASP A 237 -79.73 -24.90 -27.17
CA ASP A 237 -79.42 -23.49 -27.47
C ASP A 237 -80.68 -22.56 -27.39
N PRO A 238 -80.63 -21.20 -27.51
CA PRO A 238 -79.56 -20.37 -28.13
C PRO A 238 -79.26 -18.94 -27.55
N GLN A 239 -78.18 -18.34 -28.09
CA GLN A 239 -78.00 -16.92 -28.51
C GLN A 239 -77.82 -15.82 -27.41
N VAL A 240 -77.07 -14.72 -27.59
CA VAL A 240 -76.50 -14.05 -28.79
C VAL A 240 -75.42 -13.02 -28.37
N ASP A 241 -74.46 -12.80 -29.29
CA ASP A 241 -73.58 -11.64 -29.61
C ASP A 241 -72.95 -10.77 -28.49
N GLY A 242 -71.71 -10.31 -28.60
CA GLY A 242 -70.79 -10.22 -29.73
C GLY A 242 -69.86 -9.01 -29.52
N GLY A 243 -68.68 -9.04 -30.14
CA GLY A 243 -67.86 -7.84 -30.34
C GLY A 243 -66.42 -7.90 -29.78
N SER A 244 -65.49 -8.31 -30.65
CA SER A 244 -64.09 -7.82 -30.67
C SER A 244 -64.07 -6.32 -31.10
N PRO A 245 -62.92 -5.60 -31.26
CA PRO A 245 -61.50 -5.98 -31.08
C PRO A 245 -60.60 -4.87 -30.45
N ALA A 246 -59.30 -5.20 -30.40
CA ALA A 246 -58.14 -4.33 -30.69
C ALA A 246 -57.45 -3.49 -29.59
N LEU A 247 -56.12 -3.65 -29.61
CA LEU A 247 -54.97 -2.89 -29.07
C LEU A 247 -55.13 -1.35 -29.10
N PRO A 248 -54.40 -0.55 -28.28
CA PRO A 248 -52.97 -0.21 -28.51
C PRO A 248 -52.11 -0.25 -27.21
N LEU A 249 -50.81 -0.52 -27.22
CA LEU A 249 -49.64 0.27 -27.66
C LEU A 249 -49.34 1.56 -26.86
N SER A 250 -48.06 1.62 -26.47
CA SER A 250 -47.20 2.77 -26.17
C SER A 250 -47.28 3.51 -24.82
N SER A 251 -46.15 3.35 -24.13
CA SER A 251 -45.46 4.26 -23.22
C SER A 251 -45.40 5.72 -23.67
N SER A 252 -45.57 6.65 -22.72
CA SER A 252 -44.69 7.82 -22.59
C SER A 252 -44.80 8.49 -21.21
N GLN A 253 -43.61 8.87 -20.75
CA GLN A 253 -43.20 9.76 -19.68
C GLN A 253 -44.20 10.85 -19.24
N ALA A 254 -44.25 11.16 -17.94
CA ALA A 254 -43.54 12.29 -17.33
C ALA A 254 -44.29 12.90 -16.12
N GLN A 255 -43.49 13.17 -15.08
CA GLN A 255 -43.60 14.27 -14.10
C GLN A 255 -44.64 14.16 -12.98
N GLY A 256 -44.14 14.38 -11.75
CA GLY A 256 -44.83 14.30 -10.45
C GLY A 256 -45.74 15.51 -10.14
N PRO A 257 -45.82 16.04 -8.90
CA PRO A 257 -45.01 15.80 -7.71
C PRO A 257 -45.85 15.63 -6.40
N GLU A 258 -45.15 15.72 -5.27
CA GLU A 258 -45.64 16.14 -3.93
C GLU A 258 -46.47 15.17 -3.08
N GLY A 259 -46.14 15.13 -1.79
CA GLY A 259 -46.92 14.44 -0.77
C GLY A 259 -46.08 13.96 0.39
N GLU A 260 -45.69 14.89 1.26
CA GLU A 260 -45.12 14.66 2.58
C GLU A 260 -45.91 13.66 3.42
N SER A 261 -45.21 13.20 4.46
CA SER A 261 -45.69 13.10 5.84
C SER A 261 -45.84 11.69 6.41
N THR A 262 -45.07 11.50 7.50
CA THR A 262 -45.53 10.91 8.78
C THR A 262 -45.85 9.41 8.77
N ASP A 263 -45.71 8.68 9.85
CA ASP A 263 -44.98 8.75 11.12
C ASP A 263 -45.22 7.37 11.71
N GLY A 264 -44.42 7.02 12.73
CA GLY A 264 -44.88 6.09 13.76
C GLY A 264 -44.85 4.62 13.33
N GLY A 265 -43.98 3.80 13.90
CA GLY A 265 -43.99 3.57 15.34
C GLY A 265 -44.48 2.15 15.52
N GLY A 266 -43.58 1.25 15.92
CA GLY A 266 -43.71 0.64 17.24
C GLY A 266 -44.59 -0.62 17.13
N ALA A 267 -44.38 -1.69 17.88
CA ALA A 267 -43.47 -1.96 18.96
C ALA A 267 -43.60 -3.47 19.23
N THR A 268 -42.53 -4.03 19.78
CA THR A 268 -42.56 -4.96 20.92
C THR A 268 -43.29 -6.30 20.81
N GLY A 269 -42.55 -7.34 21.19
CA GLY A 269 -43.12 -8.63 21.55
C GLY A 269 -42.06 -9.66 21.87
N SER A 270 -41.21 -9.39 22.88
CA SER A 270 -40.57 -10.41 23.70
C SER A 270 -41.67 -11.25 24.40
N GLU A 271 -41.50 -12.51 24.81
CA GLU A 271 -40.60 -13.00 25.85
C GLU A 271 -40.70 -14.55 25.92
N HIS A 272 -39.57 -15.21 26.24
CA HIS A 272 -39.40 -16.20 27.34
C HIS A 272 -40.12 -17.57 27.19
N SER A 273 -39.60 -18.71 27.66
CA SER A 273 -38.43 -19.09 28.44
C SER A 273 -38.48 -20.62 28.62
N GLN A 274 -37.29 -21.27 28.68
CA GLN A 274 -36.87 -22.36 29.61
C GLN A 274 -37.76 -23.64 29.72
N GLY A 275 -37.26 -24.88 29.82
CA GLY A 275 -35.92 -25.42 30.00
C GLY A 275 -35.99 -26.94 30.30
N THR A 276 -34.83 -27.60 30.19
CA THR A 276 -34.33 -28.79 30.94
C THR A 276 -35.04 -30.16 30.82
N ALA A 277 -34.34 -31.17 30.29
CA ALA A 277 -33.64 -32.23 31.06
C ALA A 277 -33.26 -33.46 30.20
N THR A 278 -32.02 -33.92 30.32
CA THR A 278 -31.46 -35.20 29.80
C THR A 278 -31.86 -36.38 30.71
N PRO A 279 -31.90 -37.65 30.24
CA PRO A 279 -30.71 -38.53 30.38
C PRO A 279 -30.53 -39.69 29.36
N SER A 280 -29.26 -40.13 29.21
CA SER A 280 -28.75 -41.51 28.94
C SER A 280 -28.95 -42.24 27.59
N GLN A 281 -27.80 -42.74 27.07
CA GLN A 281 -27.50 -43.57 25.87
C GLN A 281 -28.07 -45.03 25.90
N PRO A 282 -27.87 -45.94 24.90
CA PRO A 282 -27.04 -45.88 23.67
C PRO A 282 -27.67 -46.42 22.35
N GLY A 283 -27.00 -46.09 21.24
CA GLY A 283 -26.90 -46.97 20.06
C GLY A 283 -27.99 -46.83 19.01
N GLN A 284 -27.72 -46.02 17.98
CA GLN A 284 -28.03 -46.31 16.56
C GLN A 284 -27.48 -45.15 15.72
N GLU A 285 -26.66 -45.48 14.74
CA GLU A 285 -26.20 -44.56 13.70
C GLU A 285 -27.39 -43.99 12.92
N PRO A 286 -27.38 -42.70 12.56
CA PRO A 286 -28.14 -42.24 11.41
C PRO A 286 -27.20 -41.74 10.32
N GLU A 287 -27.49 -42.25 9.13
CA GLU A 287 -26.85 -41.94 7.87
C GLU A 287 -26.85 -40.45 7.55
N THR A 288 -25.80 -40.08 6.84
CA THR A 288 -25.30 -38.76 6.55
C THR A 288 -26.20 -37.93 5.65
N SER A 289 -26.62 -36.75 6.12
CA SER A 289 -27.00 -35.62 5.27
C SER A 289 -25.74 -34.83 4.89
N ALA A 290 -24.95 -35.36 3.94
CA ALA A 290 -23.75 -34.68 3.41
C ALA A 290 -23.39 -35.18 2.00
N GLU A 291 -24.33 -35.19 1.06
CA GLU A 291 -24.05 -35.47 -0.36
C GLU A 291 -24.62 -34.37 -1.24
N ARG A 292 -23.97 -33.20 -1.19
CA ARG A 292 -24.20 -32.13 -2.17
C ARG A 292 -22.92 -31.37 -2.42
N GLN A 293 -21.86 -32.07 -2.83
CA GLN A 293 -20.65 -31.45 -3.39
C GLN A 293 -19.77 -32.49 -4.10
N SER A 294 -19.25 -32.10 -5.28
CA SER A 294 -18.16 -32.74 -6.06
C SER A 294 -18.51 -33.52 -7.35
N TRP A 295 -19.41 -33.05 -8.22
CA TRP A 295 -19.72 -33.73 -9.50
C TRP A 295 -19.41 -32.91 -10.78
N TRP A 296 -18.38 -32.05 -10.76
CA TRP A 296 -18.06 -31.15 -11.90
C TRP A 296 -16.58 -31.16 -12.35
N LEU A 297 -15.78 -32.13 -11.93
CA LEU A 297 -14.46 -32.37 -12.50
C LEU A 297 -14.54 -33.67 -13.30
N VAL A 298 -14.73 -33.54 -14.61
CA VAL A 298 -14.27 -34.58 -15.52
C VAL A 298 -12.78 -34.29 -15.68
N ASP A 299 -11.94 -35.02 -14.95
CA ASP A 299 -10.51 -35.02 -15.20
C ASP A 299 -10.29 -35.70 -16.56
N ASN A 300 -9.87 -34.93 -17.56
CA ASN A 300 -9.28 -35.48 -18.77
C ASN A 300 -7.78 -35.60 -18.53
N GLU A 301 -7.32 -36.83 -18.33
CA GLU A 301 -5.95 -37.24 -18.65
C GLU A 301 -5.84 -37.24 -20.18
N GLU A 302 -5.44 -36.10 -20.77
CA GLU A 302 -5.02 -36.06 -22.16
C GLU A 302 -3.58 -36.58 -22.25
N GLU A 303 -3.43 -37.75 -22.89
CA GLU A 303 -2.16 -38.34 -23.27
C GLU A 303 -1.29 -37.35 -24.06
N THR A 304 -0.04 -37.30 -23.61
CA THR A 304 1.04 -36.48 -24.12
C THR A 304 1.43 -36.86 -25.55
N ALA A 305 1.02 -36.05 -26.52
CA ALA A 305 1.75 -35.89 -27.78
C ALA A 305 2.64 -34.65 -27.66
N ALA A 306 3.94 -34.87 -27.45
CA ALA A 306 4.95 -33.85 -27.27
C ALA A 306 5.18 -33.02 -28.55
N ALA A 307 4.31 -32.07 -28.82
CA ALA A 307 4.65 -30.91 -29.63
C ALA A 307 5.46 -29.97 -28.74
N LYS A 308 6.79 -29.96 -28.91
CA LYS A 308 7.67 -28.94 -28.33
C LYS A 308 7.31 -27.58 -28.92
N CYS A 309 6.27 -26.94 -28.36
CA CYS A 309 6.07 -25.52 -28.49
C CYS A 309 7.07 -24.86 -27.55
N THR A 310 8.21 -24.42 -28.08
CA THR A 310 9.13 -23.52 -27.40
C THR A 310 8.35 -22.26 -27.08
N GLN A 311 7.78 -22.19 -25.87
CA GLN A 311 7.19 -20.95 -25.39
C GLN A 311 8.32 -19.92 -25.28
N PRO A 312 8.15 -18.72 -25.86
CA PRO A 312 9.17 -17.67 -25.75
C PRO A 312 9.38 -17.33 -24.28
N CYS A 313 10.65 -17.14 -23.92
CA CYS A 313 11.00 -16.86 -22.54
C CYS A 313 10.49 -15.47 -22.13
N LEU A 314 10.23 -15.24 -20.83
CA LEU A 314 9.70 -13.95 -20.35
C LEU A 314 10.57 -12.76 -20.77
N GLY A 315 11.88 -12.98 -20.89
CA GLY A 315 12.86 -11.97 -21.31
C GLY A 315 12.82 -11.61 -22.80
N GLU A 316 12.22 -12.44 -23.66
CA GLU A 316 12.05 -12.15 -25.09
C GLU A 316 10.81 -11.29 -25.37
N LEU A 317 9.78 -11.40 -24.52
CA LEU A 317 8.51 -10.68 -24.68
C LEU A 317 8.52 -9.29 -24.03
N LEU A 318 9.40 -9.09 -23.05
CA LEU A 318 9.48 -7.86 -22.27
C LEU A 318 10.66 -7.01 -22.69
N SER A 319 10.52 -5.71 -22.49
CA SER A 319 11.55 -4.72 -22.73
C SER A 319 11.83 -3.92 -21.45
N ILE A 320 12.98 -3.25 -21.39
CA ILE A 320 13.31 -2.35 -20.28
C ILE A 320 12.26 -1.24 -20.13
N SER A 321 11.70 -0.76 -21.24
CA SER A 321 10.68 0.29 -21.24
C SER A 321 9.37 -0.09 -20.56
N ASP A 322 9.11 -1.39 -20.39
CA ASP A 322 7.98 -1.88 -19.58
C ASP A 322 8.15 -1.64 -18.07
N PHE A 323 9.38 -1.34 -17.65
CA PHE A 323 9.78 -1.11 -16.27
C PHE A 323 10.29 0.31 -16.04
N GLU A 324 9.93 1.26 -16.91
CA GLU A 324 10.32 2.66 -16.76
C GLU A 324 9.39 3.43 -15.83
N CYS A 325 9.98 4.19 -14.91
CA CYS A 325 9.26 5.12 -14.07
C CYS A 325 8.92 6.39 -14.84
N SER A 326 7.65 6.77 -14.88
CA SER A 326 7.18 7.98 -15.58
C SER A 326 7.69 9.31 -14.98
N LEU A 327 8.37 9.28 -13.83
CA LEU A 327 8.89 10.47 -13.15
C LEU A 327 10.38 10.68 -13.40
N CYS A 328 11.18 9.61 -13.36
CA CYS A 328 12.63 9.70 -13.59
C CYS A 328 13.06 9.17 -14.96
N ILE A 329 12.15 8.55 -15.73
CA ILE A 329 12.40 8.00 -17.07
C ILE A 329 13.60 7.04 -17.05
N ARG A 330 13.68 6.24 -15.99
CA ARG A 330 14.68 5.19 -15.77
C ARG A 330 13.95 3.93 -15.32
N MET A 331 14.61 2.78 -15.45
CA MET A 331 14.13 1.54 -14.85
C MET A 331 13.78 1.76 -13.37
N PHE A 332 12.66 1.17 -12.93
CA PHE A 332 12.17 1.29 -11.57
C PHE A 332 13.25 0.92 -10.55
N PHE A 333 13.31 1.67 -9.47
CA PHE A 333 14.10 1.33 -8.29
C PHE A 333 13.14 1.39 -7.09
N GLU A 334 13.03 0.28 -6.35
CA GLU A 334 11.98 0.08 -5.36
C GLU A 334 10.60 0.50 -5.89
N PRO A 335 10.05 -0.18 -6.92
CA PRO A 335 8.76 0.21 -7.52
C PRO A 335 7.65 0.14 -6.48
N VAL A 336 6.84 1.18 -6.33
CA VAL A 336 5.68 1.22 -5.43
C VAL A 336 4.42 1.48 -6.23
N THR A 337 3.45 0.58 -6.12
CA THR A 337 2.12 0.76 -6.71
C THR A 337 1.19 1.48 -5.74
N THR A 338 0.71 2.64 -6.16
CA THR A 338 -0.26 3.47 -5.42
C THR A 338 -1.66 2.83 -5.38
N PRO A 339 -2.55 3.21 -4.44
CA PRO A 339 -3.93 2.71 -4.37
C PRO A 339 -4.77 2.96 -5.63
N CYS A 340 -4.39 3.91 -6.49
CA CYS A 340 -5.06 4.14 -7.77
C CYS A 340 -4.54 3.24 -8.90
N GLY A 341 -3.53 2.40 -8.64
CA GLY A 341 -2.99 1.43 -9.60
C GLY A 341 -1.73 1.87 -10.34
N HIS A 342 -1.28 3.12 -10.19
CA HIS A 342 -0.06 3.61 -10.85
C HIS A 342 1.20 3.26 -10.06
N THR A 343 2.28 2.94 -10.76
CA THR A 343 3.56 2.55 -10.16
C THR A 343 4.65 3.58 -10.43
N PHE A 344 5.47 3.87 -9.43
CA PHE A 344 6.61 4.80 -9.49
C PHE A 344 7.79 4.21 -8.72
N CYS A 345 9.01 4.73 -8.91
CA CYS A 345 10.06 4.53 -7.91
C CYS A 345 9.59 5.14 -6.59
N LYS A 346 9.86 4.47 -5.47
CA LYS A 346 9.49 4.93 -4.12
C LYS A 346 9.89 6.39 -3.88
N GLU A 347 11.17 6.70 -4.06
CA GLU A 347 11.70 8.06 -3.87
C GLU A 347 11.08 9.09 -4.80
N CYS A 348 10.79 8.72 -6.06
CA CYS A 348 10.15 9.63 -7.01
C CYS A 348 8.73 9.99 -6.55
N LEU A 349 7.96 9.00 -6.09
CA LEU A 349 6.63 9.24 -5.56
C LEU A 349 6.68 10.11 -4.30
N GLU A 350 7.55 9.78 -3.35
CA GLU A 350 7.71 10.52 -2.10
C GLU A 350 8.06 11.99 -2.36
N ARG A 351 8.96 12.27 -3.31
CA ARG A 351 9.29 13.64 -3.75
C ARG A 351 8.08 14.39 -4.32
N CYS A 352 7.22 13.73 -5.10
CA CYS A 352 5.99 14.36 -5.58
C CYS A 352 5.01 14.65 -4.44
N LEU A 353 4.88 13.72 -3.49
CA LEU A 353 3.98 13.83 -2.35
C LEU A 353 4.38 14.93 -1.35
N ASP A 354 5.65 15.35 -1.33
CA ASP A 354 6.10 16.51 -0.56
C ASP A 354 5.47 17.83 -1.03
N HIS A 355 5.08 17.91 -2.31
CA HIS A 355 4.45 19.10 -2.88
C HIS A 355 2.93 19.01 -2.96
N ARG A 356 2.40 17.87 -3.45
CA ARG A 356 0.95 17.67 -3.60
C ARG A 356 0.57 16.21 -3.31
N PRO A 357 -0.43 15.95 -2.45
CA PRO A 357 -0.85 14.59 -2.09
C PRO A 357 -1.79 13.98 -3.15
N ASN A 358 -1.37 14.02 -4.42
CA ASN A 358 -2.14 13.50 -5.55
C ASN A 358 -1.24 12.60 -6.40
N CYS A 359 -1.84 11.59 -7.03
CA CYS A 359 -1.12 10.76 -8.00
C CYS A 359 -0.60 11.64 -9.15
N PRO A 360 0.69 11.58 -9.51
CA PRO A 360 1.25 12.37 -10.60
C PRO A 360 0.57 12.13 -11.95
N LEU A 361 0.07 10.90 -12.18
CA LEU A 361 -0.56 10.47 -13.44
C LEU A 361 -2.06 10.77 -13.46
N CYS A 362 -2.87 10.13 -12.62
CA CYS A 362 -4.34 10.27 -12.67
C CYS A 362 -4.93 11.37 -11.80
N LYS A 363 -4.11 12.12 -11.04
CA LYS A 363 -4.52 13.20 -10.13
C LYS A 363 -5.43 12.78 -8.97
N GLN A 364 -5.76 11.49 -8.82
CA GLN A 364 -6.50 10.98 -7.67
C GLN A 364 -5.78 11.33 -6.36
N SER A 365 -6.55 11.71 -5.34
CA SER A 365 -6.03 12.03 -4.00
C SER A 365 -5.33 10.81 -3.39
N LEU A 366 -4.14 11.05 -2.85
CA LEU A 366 -3.30 10.10 -2.12
C LEU A 366 -3.11 10.51 -0.65
N ARG A 367 -3.99 11.36 -0.10
CA ARG A 367 -3.87 11.86 1.28
C ARG A 367 -3.84 10.76 2.34
N GLU A 368 -4.71 9.76 2.21
CA GLU A 368 -4.71 8.62 3.14
C GLU A 368 -3.42 7.81 2.99
N TYR A 369 -2.96 7.63 1.75
CA TYR A 369 -1.69 6.98 1.43
C TYR A 369 -0.49 7.70 2.07
N LEU A 370 -0.45 9.03 1.97
CA LEU A 370 0.53 9.87 2.64
C LEU A 370 0.45 9.73 4.17
N LYS A 371 -0.76 9.77 4.74
CA LYS A 371 -0.97 9.66 6.19
C LYS A 371 -0.47 8.33 6.77
N ALA A 372 -0.52 7.24 6.01
CA ALA A 372 0.01 5.95 6.49
C ALA A 372 1.53 5.89 6.52
N GLY A 373 2.22 6.75 5.76
CA GLY A 373 3.68 6.90 5.78
C GLY A 373 4.48 5.64 5.46
N SER A 374 3.88 4.68 4.74
CA SER A 374 4.49 3.39 4.43
C SER A 374 4.23 3.03 2.96
N TYR A 375 5.32 2.96 2.20
CA TYR A 375 5.32 2.77 0.75
C TYR A 375 6.09 1.50 0.40
N SER A 376 5.49 0.34 0.67
CA SER A 376 6.16 -0.94 0.44
C SER A 376 6.34 -1.21 -1.06
N PRO A 377 7.54 -1.65 -1.48
CA PRO A 377 7.78 -2.00 -2.88
C PRO A 377 6.86 -3.12 -3.36
N THR A 378 6.42 -3.02 -4.61
CA THR A 378 5.66 -4.04 -5.33
C THR A 378 6.57 -5.24 -5.60
N VAL A 379 6.49 -6.23 -4.70
CA VAL A 379 7.35 -7.42 -4.67
C VAL A 379 7.38 -8.11 -6.02
N LEU A 380 6.21 -8.28 -6.64
CA LEU A 380 6.11 -8.97 -7.93
C LEU A 380 6.87 -8.24 -9.05
N LEU A 381 6.88 -6.90 -9.07
CA LEU A 381 7.65 -6.16 -10.08
C LEU A 381 9.15 -6.33 -9.84
N GLN A 382 9.59 -6.35 -8.58
CA GLN A 382 11.00 -6.63 -8.25
C GLN A 382 11.41 -8.04 -8.69
N ASP A 383 10.57 -9.04 -8.42
CA ASP A 383 10.82 -10.43 -8.82
C ASP A 383 10.90 -10.57 -10.34
N ILE A 384 10.00 -9.94 -11.10
CA ILE A 384 10.03 -9.95 -12.57
C ILE A 384 11.31 -9.26 -13.07
N MET A 385 11.61 -8.05 -12.59
CA MET A 385 12.80 -7.30 -13.01
C MET A 385 14.09 -8.06 -12.73
N LEU A 386 14.18 -8.74 -11.58
CA LEU A 386 15.32 -9.57 -11.22
C LEU A 386 15.44 -10.81 -12.11
N ALA A 387 14.31 -11.42 -12.47
CA ALA A 387 14.29 -12.60 -13.33
C ALA A 387 14.62 -12.27 -14.79
N THR A 388 14.20 -11.10 -15.31
CA THR A 388 14.35 -10.74 -16.73
C THR A 388 15.52 -9.83 -17.05
N PHE A 389 15.84 -8.87 -16.16
CA PHE A 389 16.84 -7.81 -16.41
C PHE A 389 17.80 -7.63 -15.23
N PRO A 390 18.49 -8.70 -14.76
CA PRO A 390 19.32 -8.64 -13.56
C PRO A 390 20.49 -7.66 -13.69
N ALA A 391 21.11 -7.57 -14.88
CA ALA A 391 22.25 -6.68 -15.12
C ALA A 391 21.85 -5.20 -15.04
N GLN A 392 20.72 -4.83 -15.66
CA GLN A 392 20.19 -3.47 -15.67
C GLN A 392 19.70 -3.05 -14.29
N LEU A 393 19.10 -3.99 -13.54
CA LEU A 393 18.70 -3.75 -12.16
C LEU A 393 19.94 -3.53 -11.26
N ALA A 394 21.00 -4.31 -11.46
CA ALA A 394 22.26 -4.13 -10.73
C ALA A 394 22.93 -2.78 -11.05
N GLU A 395 22.96 -2.37 -12.31
CA GLU A 395 23.43 -1.02 -12.71
C GLU A 395 22.60 0.08 -12.04
N ARG A 396 21.27 -0.08 -12.04
CA ARG A 396 20.36 0.87 -11.38
C ARG A 396 20.58 0.96 -9.87
N GLN A 397 20.90 -0.17 -9.22
CA GLN A 397 21.26 -0.24 -7.81
C GLN A 397 22.60 0.45 -7.53
N GLU A 398 23.61 0.25 -8.39
CA GLU A 398 24.91 0.89 -8.26
C GLU A 398 24.82 2.41 -8.39
N LEU A 399 24.08 2.89 -9.40
CA LEU A 399 23.85 4.32 -9.59
C LEU A 399 23.20 4.96 -8.35
N HIS A 400 22.18 4.31 -7.79
CA HIS A 400 21.55 4.79 -6.56
C HIS A 400 22.55 4.81 -5.39
N ARG A 401 23.38 3.77 -5.23
CA ARG A 401 24.38 3.71 -4.18
C ARG A 401 25.42 4.82 -4.31
N ALA A 402 25.87 5.10 -5.53
CA ALA A 402 26.80 6.20 -5.80
C ALA A 402 26.18 7.57 -5.48
N GLU A 403 24.91 7.80 -5.89
CA GLU A 403 24.17 9.02 -5.55
C GLU A 403 24.01 9.19 -4.02
N MET A 404 23.73 8.10 -3.28
CA MET A 404 23.63 8.13 -1.82
C MET A 404 24.99 8.34 -1.12
N ALA A 405 26.05 7.76 -1.66
CA ALA A 405 27.40 7.94 -1.14
C ALA A 405 27.85 9.41 -1.26
N GLU A 406 27.58 10.06 -2.39
CA GLU A 406 27.84 11.49 -2.60
C GLU A 406 27.09 12.35 -1.57
N LEU A 407 25.79 12.07 -1.38
CA LEU A 407 24.93 12.79 -0.42
C LEU A 407 25.28 12.54 1.05
N SER A 408 26.01 11.46 1.35
CA SER A 408 26.42 11.13 2.72
C SER A 408 27.66 11.90 3.20
N ASN A 409 28.29 12.69 2.31
CA ASN A 409 29.50 13.44 2.64
C ASN A 409 29.21 14.55 3.69
N LEU A 410 29.98 14.55 4.78
CA LEU A 410 29.82 15.47 5.91
C LEU A 410 30.76 16.69 5.86
N THR A 411 31.38 16.98 4.72
CA THR A 411 32.18 18.19 4.46
C THR A 411 31.90 18.83 3.11
N LYS A 412 31.33 18.08 2.15
CA LYS A 412 31.01 18.55 0.80
C LYS A 412 29.51 18.51 0.55
N ASN A 413 28.98 19.55 -0.10
CA ASN A 413 27.57 19.67 -0.48
C ASN A 413 26.57 19.38 0.65
N ILE A 414 26.92 19.74 1.89
CA ILE A 414 26.08 19.46 3.05
C ILE A 414 24.79 20.26 2.94
N PRO A 415 23.62 19.65 3.21
CA PRO A 415 22.36 20.38 3.28
C PRO A 415 22.38 21.46 4.37
N ILE A 416 22.02 22.69 4.01
CA ILE A 416 21.94 23.84 4.92
C ILE A 416 20.49 24.25 5.15
N PHE A 417 20.05 24.13 6.41
CA PHE A 417 18.80 24.70 6.90
C PHE A 417 19.07 26.14 7.34
N VAL A 418 18.34 27.10 6.76
CA VAL A 418 18.53 28.52 7.10
C VAL A 418 17.44 28.96 8.06
N CYS A 419 17.81 29.22 9.31
CA CYS A 419 16.85 29.56 10.36
C CYS A 419 17.53 30.35 11.49
N THR A 420 17.44 29.90 12.73
CA THR A 420 18.01 30.52 13.92
C THR A 420 19.42 30.00 14.22
N MET A 421 20.14 30.70 15.10
CA MET A 421 21.39 30.20 15.65
C MET A 421 21.17 28.86 16.36
N SER A 422 22.10 27.94 16.19
CA SER A 422 22.20 26.71 16.97
C SER A 422 23.62 26.52 17.46
N PHE A 423 23.76 25.78 18.55
CA PHE A 423 25.02 25.68 19.26
C PHE A 423 25.35 24.23 19.62
N PRO A 424 26.65 23.88 19.70
CA PRO A 424 27.08 22.56 20.17
C PRO A 424 26.48 22.20 21.52
N GLY A 425 25.97 20.97 21.63
CA GLY A 425 25.37 20.42 22.86
C GLY A 425 23.94 20.87 23.15
N ILE A 426 23.38 21.84 22.41
CA ILE A 426 22.04 22.37 22.67
C ILE A 426 21.01 21.70 21.75
N ALA A 427 19.87 21.31 22.34
CA ALA A 427 18.73 20.80 21.60
C ALA A 427 18.08 21.90 20.76
N CYS A 428 17.69 21.57 19.53
CA CYS A 428 17.01 22.49 18.63
C CYS A 428 15.85 21.78 17.94
N PRO A 429 14.65 21.77 18.55
CA PRO A 429 13.47 21.18 17.93
C PRO A 429 13.01 22.05 16.74
N LEU A 430 12.74 21.40 15.61
CA LEU A 430 12.33 22.08 14.37
C LEU A 430 10.98 21.57 13.90
N HIS A 431 10.12 22.48 13.47
CA HIS A 431 8.91 22.14 12.72
C HIS A 431 9.16 22.38 11.24
N VAL A 432 9.33 21.29 10.49
CA VAL A 432 9.67 21.31 9.07
C VAL A 432 8.40 21.10 8.24
N PHE A 433 7.96 22.18 7.59
CA PHE A 433 6.75 22.18 6.77
C PHE A 433 7.00 22.47 5.29
N GLU A 434 8.07 23.18 4.94
CA GLU A 434 8.39 23.49 3.54
C GLU A 434 8.81 22.22 2.76
N PRO A 435 8.26 21.98 1.55
CA PRO A 435 8.56 20.78 0.75
C PRO A 435 10.05 20.50 0.53
N ARG A 436 10.84 21.55 0.26
CA ARG A 436 12.30 21.44 0.06
C ARG A 436 13.04 20.89 1.29
N TYR A 437 12.62 21.30 2.48
CA TYR A 437 13.26 20.86 3.72
C TYR A 437 12.73 19.50 4.17
N ARG A 438 11.49 19.15 3.82
CA ARG A 438 10.98 17.77 3.99
C ARG A 438 11.83 16.77 3.21
N LEU A 439 12.15 17.08 1.94
CA LEU A 439 13.10 16.30 1.13
C LEU A 439 14.49 16.25 1.78
N MET A 440 15.00 17.40 2.22
CA MET A 440 16.31 17.51 2.88
C MET A 440 16.41 16.56 4.09
N ILE A 441 15.42 16.62 4.98
CA ILE A 441 15.37 15.79 6.19
C ILE A 441 15.24 14.29 5.86
N ARG A 442 14.40 13.93 4.88
CA ARG A 442 14.27 12.54 4.43
C ARG A 442 15.61 12.01 3.91
N ARG A 443 16.34 12.78 3.10
CA ARG A 443 17.68 12.40 2.61
C ARG A 443 18.70 12.23 3.73
N CYS A 444 18.65 13.07 4.77
CA CYS A 444 19.50 12.89 5.94
C CYS A 444 19.22 11.55 6.64
N GLN A 445 17.97 11.08 6.63
CA GLN A 445 17.63 9.74 7.13
C GLN A 445 18.07 8.62 6.17
N GLU A 446 17.77 8.74 4.87
CA GLU A 446 18.07 7.73 3.84
C GLU A 446 19.58 7.46 3.70
N THR A 447 20.38 8.53 3.69
CA THR A 447 21.86 8.43 3.65
C THR A 447 22.47 7.86 4.94
N GLY A 448 21.69 7.78 6.02
CA GLY A 448 22.16 7.36 7.35
C GLY A 448 23.00 8.40 8.09
N THR A 449 23.33 9.53 7.46
CA THR A 449 24.11 10.61 8.11
C THR A 449 23.40 11.21 9.30
N ARG A 450 22.06 11.33 9.21
CA ARG A 450 21.19 11.99 10.17
C ARG A 450 21.68 13.39 10.56
N ARG A 451 22.36 14.08 9.63
CA ARG A 451 23.04 15.34 9.91
C ARG A 451 22.80 16.37 8.80
N PHE A 452 22.66 17.62 9.21
CA PHE A 452 22.58 18.76 8.31
C PHE A 452 23.14 20.01 8.99
N GLY A 453 23.63 20.96 8.21
CA GLY A 453 24.12 22.23 8.75
C GLY A 453 22.98 23.19 9.00
N MET A 454 23.07 23.99 10.06
CA MET A 454 22.17 25.11 10.30
C MET A 454 22.94 26.42 10.38
N CYS A 455 22.49 27.40 9.61
CA CYS A 455 23.05 28.74 9.56
C CYS A 455 21.93 29.77 9.72
N ILE A 456 22.26 30.96 10.23
CA ILE A 456 21.35 32.10 10.16
C ILE A 456 21.34 32.71 8.77
N TYR A 457 20.23 33.37 8.43
CA TYR A 457 20.16 34.19 7.24
C TYR A 457 21.12 35.39 7.36
N GLU A 458 21.87 35.66 6.29
CA GLU A 458 22.73 36.84 6.19
C GLU A 458 22.39 37.58 4.89
N ASN A 459 22.05 38.86 5.02
CA ASN A 459 21.64 39.68 3.89
C ASN A 459 22.79 39.76 2.87
N GLY A 460 22.50 39.50 1.60
CA GLY A 460 23.49 39.48 0.52
C GLY A 460 24.28 38.17 0.34
N LYS A 461 24.24 37.20 1.27
CA LYS A 461 24.96 35.91 1.15
C LYS A 461 24.08 34.66 1.22
N SER A 462 22.76 34.80 1.26
CA SER A 462 21.75 33.75 1.52
C SER A 462 21.80 33.13 2.93
N PHE A 463 22.99 32.84 3.47
CA PHE A 463 23.23 32.40 4.83
C PHE A 463 24.65 32.73 5.29
N ALA A 464 24.84 32.80 6.62
CA ALA A 464 26.07 33.19 7.28
C ALA A 464 27.28 32.29 6.96
N ASP A 465 28.48 32.85 7.11
CA ASP A 465 29.77 32.15 6.91
C ASP A 465 30.06 31.06 7.95
N TYR A 466 29.30 31.00 9.04
CA TYR A 466 29.45 30.00 10.09
C TYR A 466 28.10 29.39 10.48
N GLY A 467 28.13 28.12 10.87
CA GLY A 467 26.94 27.39 11.30
C GLY A 467 27.27 26.23 12.22
N CYS A 468 26.24 25.55 12.72
CA CYS A 468 26.36 24.36 13.55
C CYS A 468 25.83 23.14 12.80
N MET A 469 26.58 22.05 12.85
CA MET A 469 26.14 20.74 12.39
C MET A 469 25.11 20.20 13.38
N LEU A 470 23.88 20.02 12.95
CA LEU A 470 22.83 19.40 13.73
C LEU A 470 22.78 17.90 13.46
N GLU A 471 22.52 17.12 14.50
CA GLU A 471 22.21 15.70 14.41
C GLU A 471 20.75 15.45 14.77
N ILE A 472 20.03 14.78 13.87
CA ILE A 472 18.63 14.39 14.04
C ILE A 472 18.56 13.25 15.05
N ARG A 473 17.86 13.45 16.17
CA ARG A 473 17.60 12.43 17.20
C ARG A 473 16.33 11.65 16.96
N GLN A 474 15.26 12.35 16.58
CA GLN A 474 13.96 11.75 16.34
C GLN A 474 13.18 12.58 15.31
N ILE A 475 12.33 11.90 14.53
CA ILE A 475 11.41 12.54 13.59
C ILE A 475 10.02 12.00 13.83
N GLU A 476 9.07 12.91 14.02
CA GLU A 476 7.65 12.62 14.07
C GLU A 476 6.98 13.18 12.81
N LEU A 477 6.50 12.29 11.95
CA LEU A 477 5.76 12.65 10.74
C LEU A 477 4.30 12.91 11.07
N LEU A 478 3.80 14.08 10.67
CA LEU A 478 2.41 14.48 10.78
C LEU A 478 1.60 13.95 9.59
N ALA A 479 0.28 13.89 9.73
CA ALA A 479 -0.63 13.32 8.72
C ALA A 479 -0.63 14.04 7.36
N ASP A 480 -0.19 15.30 7.31
CA ASP A 480 -0.01 16.12 6.11
C ASP A 480 1.44 16.06 5.56
N GLY A 481 2.26 15.19 6.14
CA GLY A 481 3.66 14.96 5.83
C GLY A 481 4.62 16.02 6.36
N ARG A 482 4.14 17.02 7.12
CA ARG A 482 5.04 17.88 7.91
C ARG A 482 5.76 17.03 8.95
N SER A 483 6.88 17.52 9.48
CA SER A 483 7.62 16.79 10.51
C SER A 483 7.99 17.68 11.69
N LEU A 484 7.93 17.10 12.88
CA LEU A 484 8.63 17.60 14.06
C LEU A 484 9.96 16.85 14.15
N VAL A 485 11.06 17.58 14.07
CA VAL A 485 12.41 17.03 14.03
C VAL A 485 13.12 17.46 15.30
N ASP A 486 13.40 16.52 16.19
CA ASP A 486 14.25 16.76 17.34
C ASP A 486 15.71 16.67 16.91
N THR A 487 16.50 17.70 17.21
CA THR A 487 17.92 17.76 16.84
C THR A 487 18.78 18.24 18.00
N ILE A 488 20.08 17.94 17.92
CA ILE A 488 21.09 18.50 18.82
C ILE A 488 22.26 19.05 18.01
N GLY A 489 22.78 20.22 18.39
CA GLY A 489 24.01 20.75 17.82
C GLY A 489 25.22 19.90 18.20
N ARG A 490 26.08 19.62 17.24
CA ARG A 490 27.27 18.77 17.41
C ARG A 490 28.56 19.53 17.31
N ARG A 491 28.82 20.16 16.16
CA ARG A 491 30.09 20.81 15.85
C ARG A 491 29.88 22.12 15.13
N ARG A 492 30.77 23.08 15.35
CA ARG A 492 30.79 24.33 14.56
C ARG A 492 31.51 24.10 13.25
N PHE A 493 31.10 24.85 12.23
CA PHE A 493 31.77 24.83 10.94
C PHE A 493 31.82 26.23 10.32
N ARG A 494 32.78 26.40 9.41
CA ARG A 494 32.92 27.54 8.50
C ARG A 494 32.54 27.11 7.10
N VAL A 495 31.80 27.95 6.40
CA VAL A 495 31.40 27.77 5.00
C VAL A 495 32.58 28.14 4.10
N LEU A 496 32.99 27.20 3.25
CA LEU A 496 34.03 27.39 2.24
C LEU A 496 33.42 27.79 0.89
N SER A 497 32.33 27.12 0.51
CA SER A 497 31.58 27.41 -0.71
C SER A 497 30.09 27.24 -0.47
N ARG A 498 29.27 27.98 -1.23
CA ARG A 498 27.80 27.93 -1.16
C ARG A 498 27.26 27.35 -2.44
N GLY A 499 26.27 26.48 -2.33
CA GLY A 499 25.59 25.84 -3.44
C GLY A 499 24.09 25.73 -3.19
N HIS A 500 23.42 25.06 -4.13
CA HIS A 500 21.99 24.81 -4.06
C HIS A 500 21.69 23.46 -4.70
N ARG A 501 20.77 22.69 -4.11
CA ARG A 501 20.33 21.41 -4.63
C ARG A 501 18.85 21.20 -4.31
N ASP A 502 18.06 20.87 -5.33
CA ASP A 502 16.65 20.49 -5.17
C ASP A 502 15.80 21.46 -4.32
N GLY A 503 16.07 22.76 -4.41
CA GLY A 503 15.30 23.80 -3.71
C GLY A 503 15.88 24.25 -2.36
N TYR A 504 16.85 23.53 -1.78
CA TYR A 504 17.50 23.91 -0.52
C TYR A 504 18.99 24.26 -0.72
N ASN A 505 19.55 25.01 0.23
CA ASN A 505 20.93 25.46 0.18
C ASN A 505 21.90 24.33 0.53
N THR A 506 23.08 24.32 -0.10
CA THR A 506 24.17 23.41 0.27
C THR A 506 25.46 24.18 0.55
N ALA A 507 26.40 23.56 1.25
CA ALA A 507 27.72 24.14 1.46
C ALA A 507 28.83 23.10 1.50
N ASP A 508 30.01 23.49 1.00
CA ASP A 508 31.25 22.85 1.44
C ASP A 508 31.72 23.56 2.72
N ILE A 509 32.19 22.79 3.68
CA ILE A 509 32.52 23.30 5.01
C ILE A 509 33.88 22.80 5.49
N GLU A 510 34.39 23.52 6.48
CA GLU A 510 35.49 23.12 7.34
C GLU A 510 35.01 23.13 8.79
N TYR A 511 35.27 22.06 9.54
CA TYR A 511 34.94 22.04 10.97
C TYR A 511 35.88 22.95 11.75
N LEU A 512 35.32 23.69 12.71
CA LEU A 512 36.10 24.51 13.63
C LEU A 512 36.51 23.70 14.85
N GLU A 513 37.67 24.04 15.40
CA GLU A 513 38.18 23.54 16.67
C GLU A 513 38.81 24.69 17.45
N ASP A 514 38.62 24.71 18.77
CA ASP A 514 39.27 25.66 19.64
C ASP A 514 40.76 25.34 19.78
N LYS A 515 41.57 26.40 19.72
CA LYS A 515 43.02 26.30 19.91
C LYS A 515 43.33 25.94 21.35
N LYS A 516 44.05 24.84 21.55
CA LYS A 516 44.50 24.40 22.87
C LYS A 516 45.71 25.21 23.33
N VAL A 517 45.74 25.55 24.62
CA VAL A 517 46.84 26.25 25.30
C VAL A 517 47.44 25.37 26.39
N ALA A 518 48.71 25.62 26.75
CA ALA A 518 49.47 24.86 27.74
C ALA A 518 50.31 25.80 28.63
N GLY A 519 50.84 25.27 29.74
CA GLY A 519 51.72 26.03 30.64
C GLY A 519 50.98 27.15 31.38
N GLU A 520 51.58 28.34 31.46
CA GLU A 520 51.02 29.49 32.19
C GLU A 520 49.71 29.98 31.57
N GLU A 521 49.58 29.97 30.25
CA GLU A 521 48.34 30.35 29.54
C GLU A 521 47.16 29.46 29.93
N LEU A 522 47.40 28.17 30.19
CA LEU A 522 46.36 27.26 30.65
C LEU A 522 45.90 27.60 32.08
N GLN A 523 46.82 27.97 32.97
CA GLN A 523 46.47 28.36 34.33
C GLN A 523 45.68 29.68 34.36
N GLU A 524 46.04 30.64 33.49
CA GLU A 524 45.26 31.86 33.32
C GLU A 524 43.86 31.57 32.76
N LEU A 525 43.77 30.72 31.73
CA LEU A 525 42.51 30.29 31.15
C LEU A 525 41.60 29.59 32.16
N GLN A 526 42.15 28.72 33.01
CA GLN A 526 41.42 28.04 34.08
C GLN A 526 40.87 29.05 35.12
N ARG A 527 41.68 30.04 35.53
CA ARG A 527 41.21 31.11 36.43
C ARG A 527 40.09 31.93 35.79
N LEU A 528 40.23 32.28 34.51
CA LEU A 528 39.21 33.02 33.77
C LEU A 528 37.92 32.21 33.64
N HIS A 529 38.01 30.92 33.29
CA HIS A 529 36.88 29.99 33.22
C HIS A 529 36.13 29.91 34.54
N GLU A 530 36.82 29.65 35.66
CA GLU A 530 36.18 29.52 36.97
C GLU A 530 35.50 30.83 37.40
N SER A 531 36.14 31.98 37.16
CA SER A 531 35.54 33.28 37.47
C SER A 531 34.31 33.60 36.61
N THR A 532 34.35 33.24 35.34
CA THR A 532 33.25 33.48 34.39
C THR A 532 32.08 32.55 34.69
N TYR A 533 32.35 31.29 35.03
CA TYR A 533 31.32 30.33 35.45
C TYR A 533 30.59 30.80 36.72
N ARG A 534 31.33 31.31 37.71
CA ARG A 534 30.73 31.92 38.92
C ARG A 534 29.82 33.10 38.60
N LEU A 535 30.22 33.97 37.67
CA LEU A 535 29.34 35.06 37.20
C LEU A 535 28.10 34.53 36.47
N ALA A 536 28.23 33.45 35.69
CA ALA A 536 27.10 32.82 35.03
C ALA A 536 26.12 32.22 36.03
N GLN A 537 26.60 31.59 37.10
CA GLN A 537 25.78 31.10 38.22
C GLN A 537 25.02 32.25 38.89
N GLN A 538 25.73 33.33 39.25
CA GLN A 538 25.12 34.53 39.84
C GLN A 538 24.06 35.12 38.92
N PHE A 539 24.32 35.20 37.62
CA PHE A 539 23.35 35.67 36.63
C PHE A 539 22.09 34.81 36.59
N CYS A 540 22.23 33.49 36.69
CA CYS A 540 21.09 32.57 36.72
C CYS A 540 20.29 32.69 38.03
N GLU A 541 20.95 32.93 39.17
CA GLU A 541 20.32 33.11 40.48
C GLU A 541 19.58 34.46 40.60
N HIS A 542 20.05 35.53 39.94
CA HIS A 542 19.54 36.89 40.12
C HIS A 542 18.24 37.21 39.35
N ARG A 543 17.77 36.34 38.45
CA ARG A 543 16.56 36.56 37.63
C ARG A 543 15.45 35.60 38.09
N ASP A 544 14.28 36.12 38.47
CA ASP A 544 13.22 35.31 39.11
C ASP A 544 12.01 34.98 38.21
N LEU A 545 11.82 35.68 37.06
CA LEU A 545 10.64 35.49 36.18
C LEU A 545 10.99 35.10 34.73
N VAL A 546 12.09 35.61 34.18
CA VAL A 546 12.62 35.19 32.86
C VAL A 546 13.25 33.80 32.93
N SER A 547 13.75 33.43 34.11
CA SER A 547 14.40 32.15 34.38
C SER A 547 13.48 30.96 34.19
N ARG A 548 12.17 31.04 34.47
CA ARG A 548 11.24 29.92 34.19
C ARG A 548 11.13 29.60 32.70
N HIS A 549 11.11 30.61 31.84
CA HIS A 549 11.02 30.39 30.40
C HIS A 549 12.33 29.80 29.84
N ILE A 550 13.47 30.32 30.31
CA ILE A 550 14.80 29.79 29.98
C ILE A 550 14.97 28.35 30.48
N LEU A 551 14.58 28.05 31.72
CA LEU A 551 14.60 26.69 32.28
C LEU A 551 13.69 25.72 31.49
N MET A 552 12.51 26.19 31.06
CA MET A 552 11.58 25.38 30.27
C MET A 552 12.09 25.07 28.85
N GLN A 553 12.83 26.00 28.23
CA GLN A 553 13.33 25.83 26.86
C GLN A 553 14.74 25.25 26.75
N HIS A 554 15.64 25.62 27.67
CA HIS A 554 17.07 25.31 27.60
C HIS A 554 17.58 24.48 28.79
N GLY A 555 16.75 24.23 29.81
CA GLY A 555 17.15 23.49 31.01
C GLY A 555 17.95 24.33 32.01
N GLN A 556 18.60 23.66 32.97
CA GLN A 556 19.49 24.30 33.95
C GLN A 556 20.87 24.60 33.34
N LEU A 557 21.63 25.50 33.98
CA LEU A 557 23.03 25.74 33.65
C LEU A 557 23.81 24.42 33.74
N PRO A 558 24.47 23.96 32.66
CA PRO A 558 25.25 22.73 32.70
C PRO A 558 26.39 22.80 33.72
N GLU A 559 26.75 21.66 34.30
CA GLU A 559 27.92 21.53 35.15
C GLU A 559 29.20 21.88 34.37
N LYS A 560 30.19 22.42 35.09
CA LYS A 560 31.49 22.70 34.49
C LYS A 560 32.23 21.41 34.16
N GLU A 561 32.83 21.36 32.98
CA GLU A 561 33.69 20.26 32.59
C GLU A 561 35.00 20.26 33.41
N GLU A 562 35.48 19.07 33.80
CA GLU A 562 36.77 18.93 34.50
C GLU A 562 37.95 19.36 33.62
N ASP A 563 37.93 18.94 32.35
CA ASP A 563 38.86 19.41 31.32
C ASP A 563 38.17 20.38 30.36
N ILE A 564 38.47 21.66 30.54
CA ILE A 564 37.91 22.77 29.76
C ILE A 564 38.32 22.76 28.28
N GLN A 565 39.30 21.94 27.89
CA GLN A 565 39.80 21.80 26.51
C GLN A 565 39.56 20.40 25.93
N ALA A 566 38.78 19.55 26.60
CA ALA A 566 38.49 18.19 26.14
C ALA A 566 37.66 18.18 24.85
N LEU A 567 36.64 19.04 24.78
CA LEU A 567 35.76 19.16 23.62
C LEU A 567 36.36 20.08 22.55
N ALA A 568 36.19 19.72 21.29
CA ALA A 568 36.67 20.50 20.15
C ALA A 568 36.07 21.91 20.09
N ASP A 569 34.83 22.07 20.56
CA ASP A 569 34.12 23.35 20.59
C ASP A 569 34.20 24.05 21.97
N GLY A 570 35.01 23.53 22.90
CA GLY A 570 35.10 24.03 24.26
C GLY A 570 33.88 23.70 25.13
N PRO A 571 33.79 24.30 26.33
CA PRO A 571 32.81 23.96 27.36
C PRO A 571 31.35 24.18 26.91
N THR A 572 30.49 23.21 27.15
CA THR A 572 29.07 23.19 26.76
C THR A 572 28.28 24.32 27.42
N TRP A 573 28.59 24.62 28.68
CA TRP A 573 27.91 25.70 29.42
C TRP A 573 28.14 27.08 28.78
N CYS A 574 29.26 27.29 28.07
CA CYS A 574 29.50 28.55 27.35
C CYS A 574 28.48 28.74 26.24
N TRP A 575 28.22 27.66 25.48
CA TRP A 575 27.24 27.66 24.41
C TRP A 575 25.83 27.82 24.94
N TRP A 576 25.49 27.09 26.01
CA TRP A 576 24.23 27.27 26.73
C TRP A 576 24.03 28.73 27.14
N LEU A 577 25.05 29.34 27.73
CA LEU A 577 25.00 30.73 28.15
C LEU A 577 24.78 31.68 26.96
N ILE A 578 25.54 31.53 25.86
CA ILE A 578 25.38 32.36 24.66
C ILE A 578 23.96 32.27 24.09
N SER A 579 23.34 31.08 24.16
CA SER A 579 22.00 30.86 23.64
C SER A 579 20.89 31.58 24.42
N ILE A 580 21.10 31.83 25.72
CA ILE A 580 20.10 32.47 26.60
C ILE A 580 20.34 33.97 26.80
N LEU A 581 21.55 34.45 26.48
CA LEU A 581 21.89 35.86 26.61
C LEU A 581 21.13 36.69 25.54
N PRO A 582 20.57 37.86 25.90
CA PRO A 582 19.83 38.72 24.98
C PRO A 582 20.79 39.50 24.07
N LEU A 583 21.49 38.78 23.19
CA LEU A 583 22.48 39.31 22.27
C LEU A 583 21.92 39.37 20.85
N ASP A 584 22.29 40.40 20.09
CA ASP A 584 22.02 40.44 18.67
C ASP A 584 22.63 39.21 17.95
N PRO A 585 21.93 38.60 16.98
CA PRO A 585 22.40 37.40 16.29
C PRO A 585 23.79 37.56 15.64
N SER A 586 24.12 38.76 15.15
CA SER A 586 25.45 39.06 14.59
C SER A 586 26.54 38.98 15.66
N TYR A 587 26.25 39.42 16.89
CA TYR A 587 27.17 39.35 18.01
C TYR A 587 27.29 37.91 18.54
N GLN A 588 26.18 37.15 18.59
CA GLN A 588 26.23 35.72 18.86
C GLN A 588 27.11 34.97 17.85
N LEU A 589 27.01 35.32 16.56
CA LEU A 589 27.83 34.74 15.50
C LEU A 589 29.33 35.08 15.65
N ASN A 590 29.67 36.26 16.14
CA ASN A 590 31.06 36.63 16.45
C ASN A 590 31.63 35.78 17.59
N LEU A 591 30.87 35.59 18.67
CA LEU A 591 31.24 34.67 19.76
C LEU A 591 31.37 33.23 19.25
N PHE A 592 30.43 32.82 18.40
CA PHE A 592 30.37 31.49 17.81
C PHE A 592 31.57 31.17 16.90
N SER A 593 32.01 32.13 16.08
CA SER A 593 33.13 31.96 15.14
C SER A 593 34.51 32.00 15.79
N THR A 594 34.60 32.44 17.05
CA THR A 594 35.88 32.56 17.77
C THR A 594 36.45 31.18 18.11
N THR A 595 37.73 30.94 17.78
CA THR A 595 38.48 29.69 18.08
C THR A 595 39.41 29.80 19.30
N SER A 596 39.45 30.96 19.96
CA SER A 596 40.15 31.15 21.24
C SER A 596 39.15 31.08 22.39
N LEU A 597 39.24 30.03 23.22
CA LEU A 597 38.41 29.90 24.41
C LEU A 597 38.64 31.07 25.38
N HIS A 598 39.89 31.53 25.52
CA HIS A 598 40.23 32.70 26.33
C HIS A 598 39.48 33.96 25.87
N ALA A 599 39.55 34.28 24.58
CA ALA A 599 38.88 35.46 24.04
C ALA A 599 37.36 35.39 24.21
N ARG A 600 36.78 34.21 23.98
CA ARG A 600 35.34 33.97 24.16
C ARG A 600 34.91 34.12 25.62
N LEU A 601 35.65 33.55 26.56
CA LEU A 601 35.38 33.71 28.00
C LEU A 601 35.54 35.16 28.46
N ALA A 602 36.57 35.87 28.00
CA ALA A 602 36.77 37.28 28.35
C ALA A 602 35.63 38.18 27.82
N GLN A 603 35.06 37.87 26.64
CA GLN A 603 33.86 38.55 26.15
C GLN A 603 32.63 38.21 27.01
N LEU A 604 32.40 36.94 27.31
CA LEU A 604 31.30 36.51 28.18
C LEU A 604 31.38 37.14 29.57
N GLN A 605 32.56 37.19 30.18
CA GLN A 605 32.79 37.81 31.47
C GLN A 605 32.38 39.30 31.47
N ARG A 606 32.76 40.05 30.43
CA ARG A 606 32.38 41.47 30.28
C ARG A 606 30.87 41.64 30.13
N ILE A 607 30.23 40.79 29.33
CA ILE A 607 28.76 40.82 29.12
C ILE A 607 28.04 40.54 30.43
N LEU A 608 28.41 39.46 31.14
CA LEU A 608 27.80 39.07 32.41
C LEU A 608 27.98 40.17 33.46
N THR A 609 29.18 40.74 33.56
CA THR A 609 29.47 41.83 34.51
C THR A 609 28.58 43.05 34.22
N ALA A 610 28.45 43.45 32.95
CA ALA A 610 27.59 44.55 32.56
C ALA A 610 26.11 44.29 32.87
N LEU A 611 25.62 43.07 32.60
CA LEU A 611 24.24 42.68 32.87
C LEU A 611 23.92 42.62 34.37
N LEU A 612 24.86 42.15 35.19
CA LEU A 612 24.73 42.10 36.66
C LEU A 612 24.80 43.48 37.32
N GLN A 613 25.45 44.45 36.68
CA GLN A 613 25.54 45.84 37.16
C GLN A 613 24.32 46.70 36.80
N GLN A 614 23.42 46.23 35.90
CA GLN A 614 22.21 46.97 35.57
C GLN A 614 21.14 46.85 36.67
N PRO A 615 20.54 47.96 37.13
CA PRO A 615 19.48 47.90 38.14
C PRO A 615 18.24 47.16 37.59
N PRO A 616 17.51 46.42 38.44
CA PRO A 616 16.33 45.66 38.02
C PRO A 616 15.21 46.62 37.64
N GLY A 617 15.04 46.94 36.34
CA GLY A 617 13.89 47.76 35.92
C GLY A 617 13.91 48.44 34.54
N ARG A 618 14.97 48.34 33.72
CA ARG A 618 14.94 48.92 32.36
C ARG A 618 15.27 47.88 31.30
N HIS A 619 14.27 47.13 30.89
CA HIS A 619 14.23 46.59 29.54
C HIS A 619 13.48 47.61 28.66
N PRO A 620 14.10 48.23 27.64
CA PRO A 620 13.31 48.72 26.53
C PRO A 620 12.74 47.48 25.84
N LEU A 621 11.44 47.26 25.96
CA LEU A 621 10.73 46.41 25.01
C LEU A 621 11.05 46.99 23.62
N PRO A 622 11.49 46.18 22.63
CA PRO A 622 11.56 46.66 21.26
C PRO A 622 10.15 47.11 20.87
N GLU A 623 10.02 48.37 20.44
CA GLU A 623 8.79 48.88 19.87
C GLU A 623 8.33 47.89 18.80
N ARG A 624 7.09 47.41 18.96
CA ARG A 624 6.39 46.69 17.90
C ARG A 624 6.27 47.64 16.70
N SER A 625 7.16 47.50 15.73
CA SER A 625 6.92 48.01 14.39
C SER A 625 5.68 47.29 13.83
N PRO A 626 4.76 48.02 13.17
CA PRO A 626 3.47 47.50 12.79
C PRO A 626 3.59 46.37 11.77
N GLN A 627 2.72 45.38 11.93
CA GLN A 627 2.52 44.21 11.10
C GLN A 627 2.64 44.54 9.60
N GLY A 628 3.73 44.09 8.98
CA GLY A 628 3.78 43.88 7.55
C GLY A 628 3.03 42.59 7.23
N HIS A 629 1.85 42.72 6.64
CA HIS A 629 1.18 41.63 5.95
C HIS A 629 2.08 41.09 4.84
N VAL A 630 2.39 39.79 4.88
CA VAL A 630 2.60 38.93 3.71
C VAL A 630 1.90 37.61 3.97
#